data_AF-X1C6N2-F1
#
_entry.id   AF-X1C6N2-F1
#
_cell.length_a   1.000
_cell.length_b   1.000
_cell.length_c   1.000
_cell.angle_alpha   90.00
_cell.angle_beta   90.00
_cell.angle_gamma   90.00
#
_symmetry.space_group_name_H-M   'P 1'
#
loop_
_entity.id
_entity.type
_entity.pdbx_description
1 polymer ?
#
loop_
_entity_poly.entity_id
_entity_poly.type
_entity_poly.pdbx_seq_one_letter_code
_entity_poly.pdbx_strand_id
1 'polypeptide(L)'
;MKYFELLPIIPHGDFQVRNIFNKYILDEPIEDKFLFTKIMQEQDTLESIAFGEYGDSELYWTLVIINDIRDMIYDLPVPDNVLQTIAKQMTIDQEGFLDLGVYGTNYDALQAENDDKRKIKVLKADFINEFLSDALNNKPE
;
A
#
# COMPACT_ATOMS: atom_id res chain seq x y z
N MET A 1 -5.04 -15.61 8.40
CA MET A 1 -6.45 -15.43 7.93
C MET A 1 -6.39 -14.68 6.61
N LYS A 2 -7.03 -15.18 5.54
CA LYS A 2 -6.83 -14.63 4.18
C LYS A 2 -7.91 -13.60 3.82
N TYR A 3 -7.50 -12.48 3.23
CA TYR A 3 -8.44 -11.41 2.83
C TYR A 3 -9.59 -11.91 1.94
N PHE A 4 -9.26 -12.64 0.87
CA PHE A 4 -10.26 -13.10 -0.09
C PHE A 4 -11.26 -14.10 0.49
N GLU A 5 -10.96 -14.71 1.64
CA GLU A 5 -11.91 -15.59 2.33
C GLU A 5 -13.05 -14.80 2.98
N LEU A 6 -12.83 -13.52 3.27
CA LEU A 6 -13.81 -12.59 3.84
C LEU A 6 -14.83 -12.09 2.82
N LEU A 7 -14.46 -12.08 1.53
CA LEU A 7 -15.33 -11.57 0.49
C LEU A 7 -16.48 -12.55 0.21
N PRO A 8 -17.72 -12.05 0.02
CA PRO A 8 -18.85 -12.90 -0.31
C PRO A 8 -18.64 -13.59 -1.66
N ILE A 9 -19.22 -14.78 -1.81
CA ILE A 9 -19.21 -15.50 -3.08
C ILE A 9 -20.44 -15.08 -3.88
N ILE A 10 -20.23 -14.69 -5.14
CA ILE A 10 -21.30 -14.35 -6.08
C ILE A 10 -21.25 -15.26 -7.31
N PRO A 11 -22.41 -15.58 -7.92
CA PRO A 11 -22.43 -16.27 -9.20
C PRO A 11 -22.00 -15.32 -10.33
N HIS A 12 -21.12 -15.79 -11.20
CA HIS A 12 -20.72 -15.10 -12.42
C HIS A 12 -20.73 -16.09 -13.59
N GLY A 13 -21.81 -16.07 -14.37
CA GLY A 13 -22.10 -17.12 -15.34
C GLY A 13 -22.28 -18.47 -14.65
N ASP A 14 -21.53 -19.47 -15.09
CA ASP A 14 -21.54 -20.83 -14.52
C ASP A 14 -20.59 -21.01 -13.33
N PHE A 15 -19.85 -19.96 -12.94
CA PHE A 15 -18.84 -20.03 -11.89
C PHE A 15 -19.29 -19.35 -10.59
N GLN A 16 -18.76 -19.85 -9.47
CA GLN A 16 -18.82 -19.17 -8.18
C GLN A 16 -17.49 -18.47 -7.92
N VAL A 17 -17.51 -17.15 -7.80
CA VAL A 17 -16.30 -16.31 -7.65
C VAL A 17 -16.39 -15.44 -6.41
N ARG A 18 -15.24 -15.05 -5.87
CA ARG A 18 -15.17 -14.06 -4.80
C ARG A 18 -15.56 -12.70 -5.36
N ASN A 19 -16.43 -11.99 -4.65
CA ASN A 19 -16.88 -10.66 -5.04
C ASN A 19 -15.79 -9.62 -4.74
N ILE A 20 -14.96 -9.34 -5.74
CA ILE A 20 -13.91 -8.33 -5.67
C ILE A 20 -14.43 -6.89 -5.86
N PHE A 21 -15.73 -6.71 -6.13
CA PHE A 21 -16.34 -5.38 -6.18
C PHE A 21 -16.57 -4.80 -4.78
N ASN A 22 -16.67 -5.66 -3.77
CA ASN A 22 -16.75 -5.23 -2.39
C ASN A 22 -15.36 -5.11 -1.81
N LYS A 23 -15.16 -4.12 -0.94
CA LYS A 23 -13.91 -3.96 -0.20
C LYS A 23 -14.18 -3.78 1.27
N TYR A 24 -13.25 -4.25 2.08
CA TYR A 24 -13.23 -3.86 3.47
C TYR A 24 -12.69 -2.43 3.59
N ILE A 25 -13.48 -1.59 4.22
CA ILE A 25 -13.13 -0.21 4.53
C ILE A 25 -13.22 -0.08 6.05
N LEU A 26 -12.36 0.76 6.62
CA LEU A 26 -12.50 1.17 8.00
C LEU A 26 -13.57 2.26 8.07
N ASP A 27 -14.64 2.00 8.80
CA ASP A 27 -15.68 3.01 9.05
C ASP A 27 -15.12 4.20 9.84
N GLU A 28 -14.18 3.92 10.75
CA GLU A 28 -13.47 4.91 11.54
C GLU A 28 -11.94 4.68 11.45
N PRO A 29 -11.13 5.74 11.40
CA PRO A 29 -9.68 5.60 11.42
C PRO A 29 -9.21 4.99 12.75
N ILE A 30 -8.25 4.07 12.69
CA ILE A 30 -7.64 3.49 13.89
C ILE A 30 -6.91 4.60 14.66
N GLU A 31 -7.16 4.69 15.96
CA GLU A 31 -6.46 5.66 16.81
C GLU A 31 -4.93 5.48 16.75
N ASP A 32 -4.20 6.58 16.60
CA ASP A 32 -2.73 6.56 16.45
C ASP A 32 -2.01 5.85 17.62
N LYS A 33 -2.62 5.76 18.81
CA LYS A 33 -2.07 5.02 19.96
C LYS A 33 -1.87 3.53 19.69
N PHE A 34 -2.65 2.95 18.77
CA PHE A 34 -2.56 1.54 18.36
C PHE A 34 -1.62 1.34 17.16
N LEU A 35 -1.19 2.43 16.53
CA LEU A 35 -0.34 2.42 15.35
C LEU A 35 1.10 2.79 15.73
N PHE A 36 2.02 2.45 14.85
CA PHE A 36 3.37 3.01 14.83
C PHE A 36 3.83 3.18 13.38
N THR A 37 4.77 4.10 13.15
CA THR A 37 5.34 4.30 11.81
C THR A 37 6.54 3.39 11.61
N LYS A 38 6.54 2.66 10.49
CA LYS A 38 7.69 1.88 10.00
C LYS A 38 8.20 2.50 8.70
N ILE A 39 9.52 2.59 8.57
CA ILE A 39 10.17 3.06 7.33
C ILE A 39 10.51 1.85 6.47
N MET A 40 9.88 1.75 5.30
CA MET A 40 10.13 0.70 4.31
C MET A 40 11.55 0.80 3.74
N GLN A 41 12.28 -0.32 3.82
CA GLN A 41 13.56 -0.51 3.16
C GLN A 41 13.38 -0.89 1.69
N GLU A 42 14.43 -0.79 0.88
CA GLU A 42 14.36 -0.95 -0.58
C GLU A 42 13.93 -2.35 -1.06
N GLN A 43 14.05 -3.38 -0.22
CA GLN A 43 13.60 -4.75 -0.51
C GLN A 43 12.37 -5.16 0.30
N ASP A 44 11.81 -4.25 1.10
CA ASP A 44 10.62 -4.55 1.87
C ASP A 44 9.40 -4.62 0.94
N THR A 45 8.57 -5.63 1.17
CA THR A 45 7.23 -5.72 0.60
C THR A 45 6.22 -5.66 1.73
N LEU A 46 4.94 -5.40 1.43
CA LEU A 46 3.91 -5.41 2.47
C LEU A 46 3.81 -6.80 3.14
N GLU A 47 4.04 -7.87 2.37
CA GLU A 47 4.08 -9.24 2.87
C GLU A 47 5.27 -9.50 3.79
N SER A 48 6.47 -9.00 3.44
CA SER A 48 7.65 -9.18 4.31
C SER A 48 7.49 -8.41 5.62
N ILE A 49 6.89 -7.21 5.55
CA ILE A 49 6.57 -6.41 6.73
C ILE A 49 5.51 -7.11 7.58
N ALA A 50 4.41 -7.57 6.99
CA ALA A 50 3.37 -8.29 7.71
C ALA A 50 3.92 -9.57 8.37
N PHE A 51 4.79 -10.30 7.68
CA PHE A 51 5.46 -11.46 8.28
C PHE A 51 6.36 -11.07 9.45
N GLY A 52 7.14 -9.98 9.32
CA GLY A 52 8.02 -9.50 10.38
C GLY A 52 7.27 -9.01 11.62
N GLU A 53 6.10 -8.39 11.45
CA GLU A 53 5.33 -7.77 12.53
C GLU A 53 4.28 -8.72 13.13
N TYR A 54 3.67 -9.58 12.30
CA TYR A 54 2.55 -10.45 12.70
C TYR A 54 2.86 -11.95 12.61
N GLY A 55 4.00 -12.33 12.03
CA GLY A 55 4.34 -13.75 11.79
C GLY A 55 3.54 -14.42 10.65
N ASP A 56 2.70 -13.66 9.94
CA ASP A 56 1.87 -14.14 8.84
C ASP A 56 1.90 -13.15 7.67
N SER A 57 2.50 -13.56 6.55
CA SER A 57 2.56 -12.75 5.34
C SER A 57 1.19 -12.50 4.70
N GLU A 58 0.20 -13.37 4.97
CA GLU A 58 -1.17 -13.21 4.46
C GLU A 58 -1.91 -12.05 5.13
N LEU A 59 -1.35 -11.41 6.16
CA LEU A 59 -1.92 -10.24 6.83
C LEU A 59 -1.51 -8.90 6.18
N TYR A 60 -0.80 -8.91 5.05
CA TYR A 60 -0.37 -7.68 4.37
C TYR A 60 -1.53 -6.74 3.99
N TRP A 61 -2.73 -7.28 3.74
CA TRP A 61 -3.92 -6.48 3.43
C TRP A 61 -4.33 -5.56 4.59
N THR A 62 -3.95 -5.88 5.82
CA THR A 62 -4.17 -4.97 6.96
C THR A 62 -3.37 -3.68 6.78
N LEU A 63 -2.13 -3.78 6.28
CA LEU A 63 -1.29 -2.63 5.95
C LEU A 63 -1.90 -1.83 4.78
N VAL A 64 -2.45 -2.53 3.78
CA VAL A 64 -3.14 -1.90 2.64
C VAL A 64 -4.30 -1.04 3.12
N ILE A 65 -5.17 -1.59 3.98
CA ILE A 65 -6.34 -0.88 4.49
C ILE A 65 -5.94 0.29 5.40
N ILE A 66 -5.01 0.07 6.33
CA ILE A 66 -4.59 1.10 7.31
C ILE A 66 -3.95 2.31 6.64
N ASN A 67 -3.26 2.10 5.52
CA ASN A 67 -2.58 3.16 4.78
C ASN A 67 -3.38 3.69 3.57
N ASP A 68 -4.63 3.24 3.38
CA ASP A 68 -5.46 3.55 2.20
C ASP A 68 -4.70 3.36 0.87
N ILE A 69 -3.94 2.25 0.77
CA ILE A 69 -3.22 1.88 -0.46
C ILE A 69 -4.26 1.33 -1.45
N ARG A 70 -4.40 2.00 -2.59
CA ARG A 70 -5.35 1.65 -3.65
C ARG A 70 -4.66 1.07 -4.86
N ASP A 71 -3.43 1.52 -5.12
CA ASP A 71 -2.59 1.07 -6.21
C ASP A 71 -1.21 0.66 -5.70
N MET A 72 -0.90 -0.64 -5.76
CA MET A 72 0.36 -1.19 -5.29
C MET A 72 1.58 -0.73 -6.11
N ILE A 73 1.37 -0.11 -7.28
CA ILE A 73 2.44 0.40 -8.14
C ILE A 73 2.76 1.86 -7.82
N TYR A 74 1.74 2.69 -7.58
CA TYR A 74 1.93 4.14 -7.42
C TYR A 74 1.90 4.63 -5.97
N ASP A 75 1.19 3.94 -5.08
CA ASP A 75 1.06 4.35 -3.68
C ASP A 75 2.22 3.86 -2.81
N LEU A 76 3.00 2.89 -3.32
CA LEU A 76 4.19 2.36 -2.66
C LEU A 76 5.47 3.07 -3.10
N PRO A 77 6.51 3.07 -2.25
CA PRO A 77 7.78 3.64 -2.64
C PRO A 77 8.43 2.83 -3.76
N VAL A 78 8.99 3.52 -4.74
CA VAL A 78 9.72 2.90 -5.86
C VAL A 78 11.24 3.02 -5.68
N PRO A 79 12.02 2.13 -6.32
CA PRO A 79 13.49 2.22 -6.30
C PRO A 79 14.02 3.48 -6.98
N ASP A 80 15.23 3.88 -6.59
CA ASP A 80 15.87 5.13 -7.03
C ASP A 80 16.02 5.25 -8.55
N ASN A 81 16.42 4.15 -9.20
CA ASN A 81 16.58 4.10 -10.66
C ASN A 81 15.24 4.36 -11.41
N VAL A 82 14.11 3.99 -10.81
CA VAL A 82 12.77 4.28 -11.35
C VAL A 82 12.49 5.77 -11.23
N LEU A 83 12.80 6.40 -10.08
CA LEU A 83 12.65 7.85 -9.91
C LEU A 83 13.49 8.63 -10.93
N GLN A 84 14.75 8.23 -11.14
CA GLN A 84 15.60 8.84 -12.17
C GLN A 84 15.00 8.71 -13.57
N THR A 85 14.36 7.57 -13.87
CA THR A 85 13.71 7.33 -15.17
C THR A 85 12.48 8.21 -15.34
N ILE A 86 11.63 8.30 -14.30
CA ILE A 86 10.46 9.18 -14.29
C ILE A 86 10.88 10.64 -14.45
N ALA A 87 11.86 11.09 -13.67
CA ALA A 87 12.40 12.45 -13.74
C ALA A 87 12.93 12.78 -15.15
N LYS A 88 13.69 11.87 -15.77
CA LYS A 88 14.15 12.03 -17.17
C LYS A 88 12.97 12.16 -18.12
N GLN A 89 11.96 11.29 -18.01
CA GLN A 89 10.82 11.30 -18.92
C GLN A 89 9.98 12.59 -18.80
N MET A 90 9.89 13.16 -17.60
CA MET A 90 9.19 14.43 -17.33
C MET A 90 9.96 15.67 -17.82
N THR A 91 11.22 15.52 -18.21
CA THR A 91 12.13 16.64 -18.53
C THR A 91 12.66 16.63 -19.96
N ILE A 92 12.18 15.68 -20.75
CA ILE A 92 12.34 15.72 -22.20
C ILE A 92 11.49 16.87 -22.74
N ASP A 93 12.15 17.84 -23.37
CA ASP A 93 11.48 18.96 -24.01
C ASP A 93 10.79 18.54 -25.33
N GLN A 94 10.16 19.51 -26.01
CA GLN A 94 9.47 19.26 -27.28
C GLN A 94 10.42 18.82 -28.42
N GLU A 95 11.73 19.04 -28.26
CA GLU A 95 12.77 18.72 -29.23
C GLU A 95 13.50 17.41 -28.88
N GLY A 96 13.17 16.77 -27.76
CA GLY A 96 13.76 15.51 -27.32
C GLY A 96 15.03 15.67 -26.47
N PHE A 97 15.39 16.89 -26.07
CA PHE A 97 16.56 17.15 -25.24
C PHE A 97 16.21 17.16 -23.75
N LEU A 98 17.19 16.77 -22.94
CA LEU A 98 17.06 16.74 -21.48
C LEU A 98 17.50 18.09 -20.89
N ASP A 99 16.59 18.79 -20.22
CA ASP A 99 16.94 19.94 -19.39
C ASP A 99 17.46 19.46 -18.03
N LEU A 100 18.77 19.60 -17.80
CA LEU A 100 19.42 19.16 -16.57
C LEU A 100 18.98 19.92 -15.31
N GLY A 101 18.56 21.19 -15.45
CA GLY A 101 18.08 22.00 -14.32
C GLY A 101 16.68 21.59 -13.89
N VAL A 102 15.79 21.38 -14.85
CA VAL A 102 14.45 20.84 -14.59
C VAL A 102 14.53 19.40 -14.08
N TYR A 103 15.48 18.61 -14.60
CA TYR A 103 15.68 17.21 -14.17
C TYR A 103 15.98 17.13 -12.68
N GLY A 104 16.95 17.91 -12.19
CA GLY A 104 17.31 17.94 -10.76
C GLY A 104 16.12 18.32 -9.89
N THR A 105 15.38 19.35 -10.30
CA THR A 105 14.19 19.83 -9.56
C THR A 105 13.09 18.76 -9.49
N ASN A 106 12.80 18.09 -10.61
CA ASN A 106 11.79 17.03 -10.65
C ASN A 106 12.23 15.80 -9.85
N TYR A 107 13.50 15.43 -9.94
CA TYR A 107 14.06 14.32 -9.18
C TYR A 107 13.98 14.57 -7.67
N ASP A 108 14.37 15.75 -7.20
CA ASP A 108 14.31 16.11 -5.78
C ASP A 108 12.86 16.08 -5.25
N ALA A 109 11.89 16.56 -6.03
CA ALA A 109 10.47 16.51 -5.68
C ALA A 109 9.94 15.08 -5.61
N LEU A 110 10.28 14.25 -6.61
CA LEU A 110 9.90 12.83 -6.64
C LEU A 110 10.53 12.05 -5.49
N GLN A 111 11.77 12.36 -5.12
CA GLN A 111 12.44 11.74 -3.98
C GLN A 111 11.74 12.09 -2.66
N ALA A 112 11.36 13.35 -2.45
CA ALA A 112 10.63 13.76 -1.27
C ALA A 112 9.27 13.04 -1.14
N GLU A 113 8.50 12.95 -2.24
CA GLU A 113 7.24 12.20 -2.28
C GLU A 113 7.46 10.71 -1.99
N ASN A 114 8.50 10.12 -2.57
CA ASN A 114 8.83 8.71 -2.38
C ASN A 114 9.26 8.40 -0.94
N ASP A 115 10.00 9.30 -0.30
CA ASP A 115 10.41 9.18 1.10
C ASP A 115 9.23 9.29 2.07
N ASP A 116 8.18 10.03 1.69
CA ASP A 116 6.93 10.03 2.42
C ASP A 116 6.16 8.72 2.24
N LYS A 117 6.14 8.12 1.04
CA LYS A 117 5.56 6.78 0.79
C LYS A 117 6.27 5.67 1.55
N ARG A 118 7.56 5.82 1.89
CA ARG A 118 8.28 4.85 2.74
C ARG A 118 7.74 4.79 4.16
N LYS A 119 7.05 5.82 4.65
CA LYS A 119 6.53 5.89 6.02
C LYS A 119 5.15 5.26 6.07
N ILE A 120 5.08 3.97 6.37
CA ILE A 120 3.80 3.28 6.52
C ILE A 120 3.38 3.21 7.98
N LYS A 121 2.08 3.33 8.23
CA LYS A 121 1.45 3.04 9.51
C LYS A 121 1.23 1.53 9.64
N VAL A 122 1.61 0.99 10.79
CA VAL A 122 1.50 -0.44 11.11
C VAL A 122 0.73 -0.58 12.42
N LEU A 123 -0.25 -1.47 12.46
CA LEU A 123 -0.96 -1.81 13.70
C LEU A 123 -0.02 -2.59 14.62
N LYS A 124 0.01 -2.24 15.91
CA LYS A 124 0.75 -3.01 16.91
C LYS A 124 0.22 -4.44 16.99
N ALA A 125 1.12 -5.41 17.02
CA ALA A 125 0.78 -6.84 16.99
C ALA A 125 -0.20 -7.25 18.10
N ASP A 126 -0.14 -6.62 19.29
CA ASP A 126 -1.06 -6.91 20.40
C ASP A 126 -2.54 -6.68 20.05
N PHE A 127 -2.83 -5.82 19.06
CA PHE A 127 -4.19 -5.43 18.67
C PHE A 127 -4.67 -6.10 17.37
N ILE A 128 -3.84 -6.94 16.73
CA ILE A 128 -4.20 -7.55 15.45
C ILE A 128 -5.45 -8.43 15.56
N ASN A 129 -5.60 -9.17 16.64
CA ASN A 129 -6.74 -10.07 16.81
C ASN A 129 -8.07 -9.33 17.01
N GLU A 130 -8.03 -8.18 17.69
CA GLU A 130 -9.18 -7.29 17.84
C GLU A 130 -9.58 -6.73 16.48
N PHE A 131 -8.60 -6.19 15.74
CA PHE A 131 -8.81 -5.68 14.38
C PHE A 131 -9.40 -6.73 13.42
N LEU A 132 -8.88 -7.96 13.45
CA LEU A 132 -9.39 -9.06 12.62
C LEU A 132 -10.81 -9.46 13.00
N SER A 133 -11.15 -9.39 14.29
CA SER A 133 -12.51 -9.69 14.77
C SER A 133 -13.50 -8.62 14.29
N ASP A 134 -13.12 -7.35 14.36
CA ASP A 134 -13.95 -6.25 13.83
C ASP A 134 -14.11 -6.35 12.32
N ALA A 135 -13.04 -6.66 11.59
CA ALA A 135 -13.10 -6.91 10.15
C ALA A 135 -14.01 -8.09 9.79
N LEU A 136 -14.12 -9.12 10.63
CA LEU A 136 -15.06 -10.24 10.41
C LEU A 136 -16.52 -9.84 10.66
N ASN A 137 -16.75 -8.93 11.61
CA ASN A 137 -18.09 -8.52 12.02
C ASN A 137 -18.68 -7.47 11.07
N ASN A 138 -17.84 -6.65 10.46
CA ASN A 138 -18.26 -5.69 9.46
C ASN A 138 -18.51 -6.38 8.11
N LYS A 139 -19.57 -5.95 7.41
CA LYS A 139 -19.84 -6.45 6.06
C LYS A 139 -19.04 -5.62 5.06
N PRO A 140 -18.38 -6.25 4.09
CA PRO A 140 -17.70 -5.50 3.05
C PRO A 140 -18.76 -4.82 2.17
N GLU A 141 -18.67 -3.49 2.09
CA GLU A 141 -19.55 -2.63 1.28
C GLU A 141 -19.16 -2.62 -0.20
#